data_AF-A0A662HQN0-F1
#
_entry.id   AF-A0A662HQN0-F1
#
_cell.length_a   1.000
_cell.length_b   1.000
_cell.length_c   1.000
_cell.angle_alpha   90.00
_cell.angle_beta   90.00
_cell.angle_gamma   90.00
#
_symmetry.space_group_name_H-M   'P 1'
#
loop_
_entity.id
_entity.type
_entity.pdbx_description
1 polymer ?
#
loop_
_entity_poly.entity_id
_entity_poly.type
_entity_poly.pdbx_seq_one_letter_code
_entity_poly.pdbx_strand_id
1 'polypeptide(L)'
;MRCEVFKLKGEVLISRLLKYDNIKEIVERDIKWALENKRKLREEKYPKEPLTTALEIIITRSYWRTWPWNRIKEKLKEKDFIVNGEVLVGYEDLDTVLKIVNEIYRKTEKRFWKETYNSLANFKSALEKAKSLRKWIKELYKLVNEEAGWKSHEYFKGIKGLGFKGVNLLLRDMGFFDMVPIDIHERRFLLRTGIALCYGSPSGDPASLGYYIEALRSFCKECLEDFKLKDLFKNITEVPREYETLSKAPGIVDWIIWYFACEREVEECKNICSSKPKCSLCPIRDLCLYSSLKL
;
A
#
# COMPACT_ATOMS: atom_id res chain seq x y z
N MET A 1 -27.05 20.95 -3.14
CA MET A 1 -27.64 19.60 -3.31
C MET A 1 -26.55 18.58 -3.03
N ARG A 2 -26.43 18.10 -1.79
CA ARG A 2 -25.65 16.88 -1.53
C ARG A 2 -26.41 15.71 -2.13
N CYS A 3 -25.68 14.70 -2.60
CA CYS A 3 -26.14 13.58 -3.41
C CYS A 3 -27.17 12.68 -2.68
N GLU A 4 -28.38 13.16 -2.38
CA GLU A 4 -29.45 12.32 -1.79
C GLU A 4 -29.93 11.25 -2.78
N VAL A 5 -29.81 11.52 -4.08
CA VAL A 5 -30.16 10.58 -5.16
C VAL A 5 -29.15 9.42 -5.29
N PHE A 6 -27.91 9.61 -4.82
CA PHE A 6 -26.87 8.58 -4.82
C PHE A 6 -26.13 8.55 -3.49
N LYS A 7 -26.84 8.41 -2.37
CA LYS A 7 -26.19 7.92 -1.16
C LYS A 7 -25.82 6.47 -1.45
N LEU A 8 -24.62 6.29 -2.03
CA LEU A 8 -24.00 4.99 -2.21
C LEU A 8 -24.19 4.26 -0.89
N LYS A 9 -24.83 3.09 -0.93
CA LYS A 9 -24.92 2.22 0.24
C LYS A 9 -23.52 1.67 0.49
N GLY A 10 -22.61 2.50 0.99
CA GLY A 10 -21.18 2.23 1.08
C GLY A 10 -20.92 0.96 1.86
N GLU A 11 -21.67 0.77 2.95
CA GLU A 11 -21.74 -0.47 3.72
C GLU A 11 -22.08 -1.70 2.87
N VAL A 12 -23.10 -1.60 2.03
CA VAL A 12 -23.51 -2.69 1.13
C VAL A 12 -22.46 -2.92 0.06
N LEU A 13 -21.86 -1.86 -0.49
CA LEU A 13 -20.75 -1.95 -1.45
C LEU A 13 -19.57 -2.72 -0.84
N ILE A 14 -19.06 -2.28 0.30
CA ILE A 14 -17.92 -2.92 0.99
C ILE A 14 -18.26 -4.35 1.41
N SER A 15 -19.45 -4.58 1.94
CA SER A 15 -19.91 -5.93 2.30
C SER A 15 -19.94 -6.88 1.11
N ARG A 16 -20.38 -6.41 -0.06
CA ARG A 16 -20.41 -7.23 -1.28
C ARG A 16 -19.02 -7.48 -1.85
N LEU A 17 -18.09 -6.52 -1.73
CA LEU A 17 -16.68 -6.73 -2.09
C LEU A 17 -16.02 -7.78 -1.18
N LEU A 18 -16.21 -7.67 0.13
CA LEU A 18 -15.63 -8.61 1.10
C LEU A 18 -16.18 -10.04 0.94
N LYS A 19 -17.44 -10.19 0.52
CA LYS A 19 -18.07 -11.50 0.24
C LYS A 19 -17.67 -12.09 -1.12
N TYR A 20 -16.98 -11.33 -1.97
CA TYR A 20 -16.60 -11.80 -3.28
C TYR A 20 -15.34 -12.66 -3.20
N ASP A 21 -15.51 -13.96 -3.48
CA ASP A 21 -14.43 -14.95 -3.44
C ASP A 21 -13.74 -14.93 -2.05
N ASN A 22 -12.41 -14.96 -1.98
CA ASN A 22 -11.64 -14.93 -0.74
C ASN A 22 -11.04 -13.54 -0.38
N ILE A 23 -11.62 -12.42 -0.88
CA ILE A 23 -11.07 -11.07 -0.62
C ILE A 23 -10.96 -10.79 0.87
N LYS A 24 -11.98 -11.18 1.66
CA LYS A 24 -11.99 -10.94 3.10
C LYS A 24 -10.81 -11.62 3.81
N GLU A 25 -10.55 -12.87 3.48
CA GLU A 25 -9.49 -13.68 4.08
C GLU A 25 -8.11 -13.11 3.76
N ILE A 26 -7.92 -12.66 2.51
CA ILE A 26 -6.68 -12.03 2.06
C ILE A 26 -6.45 -10.70 2.81
N VAL A 27 -7.46 -9.84 2.85
CA VAL A 27 -7.37 -8.55 3.56
C VAL A 27 -7.15 -8.76 5.06
N GLU A 28 -7.79 -9.75 5.68
CA GLU A 28 -7.56 -10.08 7.09
C GLU A 28 -6.10 -10.48 7.36
N ARG A 29 -5.49 -11.27 6.47
CA ARG A 29 -4.08 -11.66 6.56
C ARG A 29 -3.17 -10.43 6.46
N ASP A 30 -3.44 -9.53 5.53
CA ASP A 30 -2.64 -8.31 5.33
C ASP A 30 -2.75 -7.35 6.52
N ILE A 31 -3.94 -7.20 7.12
CA ILE A 31 -4.11 -6.39 8.33
C ILE A 31 -3.28 -6.98 9.48
N LYS A 32 -3.34 -8.30 9.70
CA LYS A 32 -2.54 -8.98 10.73
C LYS A 32 -1.04 -8.76 10.51
N TRP A 33 -0.59 -8.94 9.29
CA TRP A 33 0.81 -8.72 8.92
C TRP A 33 1.26 -7.27 9.17
N ALA A 34 0.47 -6.28 8.77
CA ALA A 34 0.82 -4.87 8.99
C ALA A 34 0.77 -4.47 10.48
N LEU A 35 -0.15 -5.04 11.27
CA LEU A 35 -0.20 -4.86 12.72
C LEU A 35 1.02 -5.48 13.41
N GLU A 36 1.46 -6.64 12.93
CA GLU A 36 2.67 -7.31 13.40
C GLU A 36 3.92 -6.49 13.07
N ASN A 37 4.00 -5.92 11.86
CA ASN A 37 5.05 -4.96 11.50
C ASN A 37 5.05 -3.75 12.46
N LYS A 38 3.87 -3.17 12.75
CA LYS A 38 3.73 -2.06 13.70
C LYS A 38 4.17 -2.46 15.11
N ARG A 39 3.97 -3.72 15.52
CA ARG A 39 4.41 -4.27 16.82
C ARG A 39 5.93 -4.42 16.85
N LYS A 40 6.52 -5.12 15.87
CA LYS A 40 7.97 -5.30 15.72
C LYS A 40 8.73 -3.97 15.68
N LEU A 41 8.20 -2.96 14.99
CA LEU A 41 8.77 -1.61 15.00
C LEU A 41 8.82 -0.97 16.40
N ARG A 42 7.97 -1.37 17.35
CA ARG A 42 8.02 -0.85 18.73
C ARG A 42 9.08 -1.55 19.58
N GLU A 43 9.31 -2.83 19.32
CA GLU A 43 10.11 -3.72 20.16
C GLU A 43 11.57 -3.82 19.71
N GLU A 44 11.80 -3.77 18.40
CA GLU A 44 13.11 -3.97 17.81
C GLU A 44 13.65 -2.68 17.16
N LYS A 45 14.97 -2.50 17.21
CA LYS A 45 15.62 -1.34 16.61
C LYS A 45 15.53 -1.36 15.08
N TYR A 46 15.73 -2.55 14.48
CA TYR A 46 15.69 -2.80 13.05
C TYR A 46 15.06 -4.18 12.77
N PRO A 47 13.74 -4.33 12.92
CA PRO A 47 13.08 -5.62 12.72
C PRO A 47 13.18 -6.09 11.26
N LYS A 48 13.55 -7.36 11.08
CA LYS A 48 13.90 -7.93 9.75
C LYS A 48 12.75 -7.81 8.74
N GLU A 49 11.53 -8.17 9.13
CA GLU A 49 10.36 -8.14 8.24
C GLU A 49 9.99 -6.72 7.77
N PRO A 50 9.75 -5.73 8.66
CA PRO A 50 9.57 -4.33 8.26
C PRO A 50 10.72 -3.76 7.42
N LEU A 51 11.97 -4.11 7.76
CA LEU A 51 13.14 -3.64 7.01
C LEU A 51 13.17 -4.23 5.60
N THR A 52 12.91 -5.53 5.47
CA THR A 52 12.80 -6.24 4.19
C THR A 52 11.70 -5.63 3.32
N THR A 53 10.55 -5.32 3.92
CA THR A 53 9.43 -4.66 3.23
C THR A 53 9.85 -3.28 2.68
N ALA A 54 10.55 -2.47 3.49
CA ALA A 54 11.05 -1.17 3.04
C ALA A 54 12.06 -1.29 1.88
N LEU A 55 12.97 -2.26 1.96
CA LEU A 55 13.94 -2.56 0.90
C LEU A 55 13.23 -2.98 -0.39
N GLU A 56 12.28 -3.90 -0.30
CA GLU A 56 11.50 -4.38 -1.44
C GLU A 56 10.77 -3.22 -2.13
N ILE A 57 10.12 -2.33 -1.38
CA ILE A 57 9.46 -1.14 -1.94
C ILE A 57 10.45 -0.23 -2.67
N ILE A 58 11.64 0.02 -2.09
CA ILE A 58 12.68 0.86 -2.71
C ILE A 58 13.21 0.23 -4.00
N ILE A 59 13.50 -1.07 -3.98
CA ILE A 59 14.08 -1.85 -5.08
C ILE A 59 13.09 -2.00 -6.24
N THR A 60 11.85 -2.34 -5.93
CA THR A 60 10.80 -2.59 -6.92
C THR A 60 10.16 -1.31 -7.46
N ARG A 61 10.48 -0.16 -6.84
CA ARG A 61 9.84 1.14 -7.09
C ARG A 61 8.33 1.04 -6.82
N SER A 62 7.98 0.66 -5.59
CA SER A 62 6.58 0.48 -5.16
C SER A 62 5.85 -0.61 -5.94
N TYR A 63 6.51 -1.77 -6.08
CA TYR A 63 6.05 -2.92 -6.86
C TYR A 63 5.85 -2.66 -8.35
N TRP A 64 6.31 -1.52 -8.90
CA TRP A 64 6.19 -1.28 -10.35
C TRP A 64 6.88 -2.39 -11.16
N ARG A 65 8.04 -2.86 -10.69
CA ARG A 65 8.81 -3.96 -11.27
C ARG A 65 9.23 -4.92 -10.16
N THR A 66 8.73 -6.14 -10.15
CA THR A 66 9.06 -7.16 -9.14
C THR A 66 10.36 -7.91 -9.47
N TRP A 67 10.70 -8.04 -10.75
CA TRP A 67 11.91 -8.75 -11.22
C TRP A 67 13.24 -8.32 -10.57
N PRO A 68 13.50 -7.05 -10.21
CA PRO A 68 14.75 -6.66 -9.57
C PRO A 68 14.91 -7.30 -8.19
N TRP A 69 13.82 -7.35 -7.42
CA TRP A 69 13.83 -7.99 -6.11
C TRP A 69 13.97 -9.50 -6.23
N ASN A 70 13.27 -10.13 -7.18
CA ASN A 70 13.44 -11.57 -7.44
C ASN A 70 14.89 -11.93 -7.77
N ARG A 71 15.55 -11.13 -8.62
CA ARG A 71 16.97 -11.32 -8.94
C ARG A 71 17.89 -11.15 -7.73
N ILE A 72 17.59 -10.23 -6.82
CA ILE A 72 18.35 -10.06 -5.57
C ILE A 72 18.09 -11.25 -4.64
N LYS A 73 16.84 -11.70 -4.50
CA LYS A 73 16.47 -12.87 -3.70
C LYS A 73 17.20 -14.12 -4.13
N GLU A 74 17.30 -14.39 -5.44
CA GLU A 74 18.10 -15.52 -5.96
C GLU A 74 19.54 -15.49 -5.44
N LYS A 75 20.19 -14.31 -5.47
CA LYS A 75 21.57 -14.15 -4.96
C LYS A 75 21.71 -14.21 -3.45
N LEU A 76 20.66 -13.83 -2.72
CA LEU A 76 20.62 -13.96 -1.27
C LEU A 76 20.39 -15.43 -0.86
N LYS A 77 19.59 -16.18 -1.63
CA LYS A 77 19.42 -17.63 -1.44
C LYS A 77 20.73 -18.41 -1.65
N GLU A 78 21.54 -18.01 -2.64
CA GLU A 78 22.91 -18.54 -2.83
C GLU A 78 23.84 -18.32 -1.62
N LYS A 79 23.43 -17.50 -0.64
CA LYS A 79 24.21 -17.12 0.54
C LYS A 79 23.50 -17.45 1.87
N ASP A 80 22.53 -18.36 1.85
CA ASP A 80 21.81 -18.87 3.03
C ASP A 80 20.95 -17.85 3.81
N PHE A 81 20.42 -16.83 3.13
CA PHE A 81 19.50 -15.82 3.74
C PHE A 81 18.04 -16.29 3.87
N ILE A 82 17.79 -17.60 3.92
CA ILE A 82 16.43 -18.15 3.95
C ILE A 82 16.02 -18.42 5.39
N VAL A 83 14.91 -17.81 5.82
CA VAL A 83 14.26 -18.08 7.10
C VAL A 83 12.81 -18.48 6.80
N ASN A 84 12.41 -19.70 7.19
CA ASN A 84 11.07 -20.24 6.94
C ASN A 84 10.61 -20.17 5.47
N GLY A 85 11.54 -20.32 4.52
CA GLY A 85 11.25 -20.26 3.07
C GLY A 85 11.23 -18.85 2.48
N GLU A 86 11.37 -17.81 3.31
CA GLU A 86 11.39 -16.42 2.88
C GLU A 86 12.79 -15.80 3.00
N VAL A 87 13.06 -14.77 2.19
CA VAL A 87 14.30 -14.00 2.28
C VAL A 87 14.07 -12.82 3.22
N LEU A 88 14.62 -12.90 4.43
CA LEU A 88 14.56 -11.84 5.42
C LEU A 88 15.93 -11.16 5.55
N VAL A 89 15.92 -9.83 5.45
CA VAL A 89 17.12 -8.99 5.49
C VAL A 89 17.14 -8.21 6.81
N GLY A 90 18.13 -8.47 7.64
CA GLY A 90 18.47 -7.69 8.82
C GLY A 90 19.27 -6.43 8.49
N TYR A 91 19.53 -5.63 9.51
CA TYR A 91 20.30 -4.38 9.33
C TYR A 91 21.77 -4.66 9.01
N GLU A 92 22.33 -5.67 9.65
CA GLU A 92 23.66 -6.24 9.43
C GLU A 92 23.87 -6.72 7.99
N ASP A 93 22.79 -7.04 7.29
CA ASP A 93 22.79 -7.63 5.95
C ASP A 93 22.80 -6.58 4.83
N LEU A 94 22.60 -5.29 5.15
CA LEU A 94 22.48 -4.21 4.17
C LEU A 94 23.73 -4.06 3.30
N ASP A 95 24.92 -4.30 3.85
CA ASP A 95 26.18 -4.28 3.09
C ASP A 95 26.25 -5.43 2.07
N THR A 96 25.75 -6.60 2.45
CA THR A 96 25.65 -7.76 1.54
C THR A 96 24.69 -7.45 0.40
N VAL A 97 23.52 -6.86 0.69
CA VAL A 97 22.56 -6.43 -0.33
C VAL A 97 23.20 -5.40 -1.27
N LEU A 98 23.88 -4.38 -0.74
CA LEU A 98 24.58 -3.36 -1.53
C LEU A 98 25.63 -3.98 -2.45
N LYS A 99 26.42 -4.92 -1.93
CA LYS A 99 27.42 -5.66 -2.72
C LYS A 99 26.78 -6.42 -3.88
N ILE A 100 25.68 -7.15 -3.61
CA ILE A 100 24.91 -7.85 -4.65
C ILE A 100 24.42 -6.89 -5.73
N VAL A 101 23.81 -5.77 -5.36
CA VAL A 101 23.31 -4.79 -6.34
C VAL A 101 24.45 -4.19 -7.16
N ASN A 102 25.60 -3.88 -6.53
CA ASN A 102 26.77 -3.37 -7.23
C ASN A 102 27.37 -4.40 -8.20
N GLU A 103 27.43 -5.67 -7.82
CA GLU A 103 27.86 -6.75 -8.73
C GLU A 103 26.92 -6.88 -9.94
N ILE A 104 25.61 -6.82 -9.73
CA ILE A 104 24.64 -6.82 -10.83
C ILE A 104 24.83 -5.59 -11.72
N TYR A 105 25.04 -4.41 -11.13
CA TYR A 105 25.33 -3.20 -11.88
C TYR A 105 26.61 -3.35 -12.71
N ARG A 106 27.74 -3.77 -12.13
CA ARG A 106 29.00 -3.96 -12.85
C ARG A 106 28.90 -4.95 -14.02
N LYS A 107 28.06 -5.98 -13.89
CA LYS A 107 27.84 -6.97 -14.96
C LYS A 107 26.90 -6.49 -16.07
N THR A 108 25.96 -5.60 -15.75
CA THR A 108 24.90 -5.21 -16.70
C THR A 108 25.03 -3.79 -17.22
N GLU A 109 25.76 -2.94 -16.49
CA GLU A 109 25.94 -1.49 -16.71
C GLU A 109 24.64 -0.69 -16.85
N LYS A 110 23.50 -1.29 -16.47
CA LYS A 110 22.20 -0.65 -16.60
C LYS A 110 22.04 0.44 -15.55
N ARG A 111 21.69 1.65 -16.01
CA ARG A 111 21.39 2.82 -15.17
C ARG A 111 20.45 2.51 -14.00
N PHE A 112 19.44 1.67 -14.23
CA PHE A 112 18.51 1.24 -13.19
C PHE A 112 19.23 0.67 -11.96
N TRP A 113 20.21 -0.22 -12.15
CA TRP A 113 20.93 -0.86 -11.05
C TRP A 113 21.85 0.11 -10.31
N LYS A 114 22.46 1.07 -11.03
CA LYS A 114 23.19 2.18 -10.42
C LYS A 114 22.30 3.01 -9.51
N GLU A 115 21.10 3.37 -9.99
CA GLU A 115 20.13 4.14 -9.21
C GLU A 115 19.58 3.35 -8.01
N THR A 116 19.38 2.04 -8.15
CA THR A 116 19.00 1.15 -7.04
C THR A 116 20.10 1.09 -5.99
N TYR A 117 21.36 0.88 -6.39
CA TYR A 117 22.51 0.91 -5.47
C TYR A 117 22.57 2.22 -4.69
N ASN A 118 22.51 3.36 -5.39
CA ASN A 118 22.54 4.68 -4.76
C ASN A 118 21.36 4.89 -3.79
N SER A 119 20.16 4.41 -4.15
CA SER A 119 18.99 4.51 -3.28
C SER A 119 19.17 3.70 -1.99
N LEU A 120 19.71 2.49 -2.09
CA LEU A 120 19.98 1.62 -0.94
C LEU A 120 21.10 2.17 -0.06
N ALA A 121 22.14 2.77 -0.64
CA ALA A 121 23.23 3.39 0.11
C ALA A 121 22.70 4.61 0.91
N ASN A 122 21.89 5.45 0.27
CA ASN A 122 21.21 6.56 0.95
C ASN A 122 20.26 6.07 2.04
N PHE A 123 19.52 4.98 1.79
CA PHE A 123 18.64 4.38 2.79
C PHE A 123 19.40 3.87 4.01
N LYS A 124 20.51 3.13 3.81
CA LYS A 124 21.36 2.68 4.91
C LYS A 124 21.88 3.86 5.74
N SER A 125 22.43 4.88 5.09
CA SER A 125 22.92 6.09 5.77
C SER A 125 21.81 6.81 6.54
N ALA A 126 20.59 6.89 5.97
CA ALA A 126 19.44 7.46 6.65
C ALA A 126 19.04 6.66 7.90
N LEU A 127 19.10 5.32 7.85
CA LEU A 127 18.85 4.46 9.01
C LEU A 127 19.91 4.62 10.11
N GLU A 128 21.17 4.82 9.73
CA GLU A 128 22.28 5.12 10.67
C GLU A 128 22.07 6.43 11.41
N LYS A 129 21.56 7.46 10.72
CA LYS A 129 21.21 8.76 11.29
C LYS A 129 19.96 8.68 12.17
N ALA A 130 18.92 7.99 11.69
CA ALA A 130 17.67 7.81 12.42
C ALA A 130 17.82 6.89 13.65
N LYS A 131 18.90 6.10 13.73
CA LYS A 131 19.19 5.16 14.84
C LYS A 131 18.16 4.04 15.05
N SER A 132 17.09 3.97 14.27
CA SER A 132 16.11 2.89 14.28
C SER A 132 15.21 2.99 13.05
N LEU A 133 14.66 1.87 12.59
CA LEU A 133 13.66 1.88 11.53
C LEU A 133 12.37 2.59 11.99
N ARG A 134 11.98 2.42 13.27
CA ARG A 134 10.83 3.09 13.87
C ARG A 134 10.90 4.60 13.73
N LYS A 135 12.03 5.22 14.09
CA LYS A 135 12.20 6.68 13.99
C LYS A 135 12.16 7.14 12.54
N TRP A 136 12.79 6.39 11.63
CA TRP A 136 12.75 6.68 10.19
C TRP A 136 11.32 6.65 9.63
N ILE A 137 10.53 5.61 9.96
CA ILE A 137 9.12 5.49 9.56
C ILE A 137 8.24 6.58 10.18
N LYS A 138 8.41 6.87 11.48
CA LYS A 138 7.64 7.93 12.15
C LYS A 138 7.88 9.31 11.56
N GLU A 139 9.12 9.62 11.21
CA GLU A 139 9.45 10.89 10.54
C GLU A 139 8.78 10.97 9.16
N LEU A 140 8.77 9.86 8.41
CA LEU A 140 8.06 9.81 7.13
C LEU A 140 6.57 10.08 7.31
N TYR A 141 5.93 9.39 8.28
CA TYR A 141 4.52 9.56 8.59
C TYR A 141 4.18 11.00 8.97
N LYS A 142 5.01 11.64 9.80
CA LYS A 142 4.86 13.04 10.19
C LYS A 142 4.90 13.96 8.96
N LEU A 143 5.95 13.85 8.15
CA LEU A 143 6.13 14.70 6.97
C LEU A 143 4.99 14.55 5.95
N VAL A 144 4.48 13.34 5.77
CA VAL A 144 3.34 13.09 4.86
C VAL A 144 2.06 13.74 5.38
N ASN A 145 1.78 13.63 6.68
CA ASN A 145 0.59 14.24 7.29
C ASN A 145 0.65 15.76 7.35
N GLU A 146 1.84 16.34 7.49
CA GLU A 146 2.05 17.79 7.45
C GLU A 146 2.10 18.34 6.01
N GLU A 147 1.87 17.50 5.00
CA GLU A 147 2.06 17.80 3.57
C GLU A 147 3.44 18.41 3.25
N ALA A 148 4.41 18.13 4.13
CA ALA A 148 5.78 18.58 4.00
C ALA A 148 6.50 17.78 2.90
N GLY A 149 7.42 18.44 2.20
CA GLY A 149 8.20 17.82 1.14
C GLY A 149 9.18 16.77 1.65
N TRP A 150 8.73 15.54 1.95
CA TRP A 150 9.60 14.49 2.51
C TRP A 150 10.82 14.18 1.63
N LYS A 151 10.71 14.39 0.31
CA LYS A 151 11.80 14.13 -0.65
C LYS A 151 13.05 14.99 -0.41
N SER A 152 12.92 16.16 0.23
CA SER A 152 14.06 17.03 0.56
C SER A 152 14.63 16.74 1.95
N HIS A 153 13.88 16.05 2.81
CA HIS A 153 14.31 15.71 4.16
C HIS A 153 15.50 14.75 4.13
N GLU A 154 16.43 14.93 5.07
CA GLU A 154 17.72 14.22 5.05
C GLU A 154 17.62 12.69 5.18
N TYR A 155 16.50 12.18 5.69
CA TYR A 155 16.23 10.74 5.80
C TYR A 155 15.75 10.10 4.48
N PHE A 156 15.26 10.89 3.52
CA PHE A 156 14.65 10.36 2.30
C PHE A 156 15.26 10.92 1.02
N LYS A 157 16.05 12.00 1.12
CA LYS A 157 16.76 12.60 0.00
C LYS A 157 17.59 11.55 -0.74
N GLY A 158 17.36 11.45 -2.05
CA GLY A 158 18.10 10.51 -2.91
C GLY A 158 17.64 9.06 -2.86
N ILE A 159 16.62 8.72 -2.06
CA ILE A 159 15.99 7.39 -2.08
C ILE A 159 14.89 7.38 -3.14
N LYS A 160 15.14 6.70 -4.27
CA LYS A 160 14.11 6.48 -5.30
C LYS A 160 13.19 5.33 -4.87
N GLY A 161 12.00 5.24 -5.46
CA GLY A 161 10.99 4.24 -5.09
C GLY A 161 10.06 4.66 -3.95
N LEU A 162 10.39 5.75 -3.24
CA LEU A 162 9.53 6.42 -2.26
C LEU A 162 8.80 7.62 -2.90
N GLY A 163 8.11 7.34 -4.02
CA GLY A 163 7.16 8.28 -4.62
C GLY A 163 5.88 8.38 -3.78
N PHE A 164 4.91 9.18 -4.24
CA PHE A 164 3.65 9.40 -3.51
C PHE A 164 2.92 8.09 -3.16
N LYS A 165 2.76 7.18 -4.14
CA LYS A 165 2.24 5.82 -3.91
C LYS A 165 3.13 5.04 -2.95
N GLY A 166 4.43 4.97 -3.22
CA GLY A 166 5.38 4.16 -2.45
C GLY A 166 5.45 4.51 -0.97
N VAL A 167 5.31 5.79 -0.64
CA VAL A 167 5.28 6.24 0.76
C VAL A 167 3.99 5.84 1.46
N ASN A 168 2.84 6.08 0.84
CA ASN A 168 1.55 5.64 1.41
C ASN A 168 1.50 4.11 1.58
N LEU A 169 2.07 3.38 0.60
CA LEU A 169 2.15 1.94 0.60
C LEU A 169 3.01 1.45 1.77
N LEU A 170 4.23 1.98 1.88
CA LEU A 170 5.14 1.68 2.98
C LEU A 170 4.50 1.97 4.33
N LEU A 171 3.86 3.15 4.50
CA LEU A 171 3.26 3.51 5.78
C LEU A 171 2.07 2.59 6.13
N ARG A 172 1.17 2.31 5.18
CA ARG A 172 0.06 1.37 5.40
C ARG A 172 0.58 -0.02 5.78
N ASP A 173 1.61 -0.51 5.11
CA ASP A 173 2.26 -1.80 5.36
C ASP A 173 2.99 -1.84 6.73
N MET A 174 3.29 -0.68 7.32
CA MET A 174 3.79 -0.52 8.69
C MET A 174 2.65 -0.28 9.72
N GLY A 175 1.40 -0.48 9.34
CA GLY A 175 0.22 -0.38 10.21
C GLY A 175 -0.32 1.04 10.42
N PHE A 176 -0.01 1.98 9.52
CA PHE A 176 -0.62 3.31 9.48
C PHE A 176 -1.80 3.31 8.50
N PHE A 177 -2.95 2.80 8.93
CA PHE A 177 -4.09 2.51 8.05
C PHE A 177 -4.88 3.74 7.56
N ASP A 178 -4.52 4.95 7.98
CA ASP A 178 -5.00 6.22 7.43
C ASP A 178 -4.31 6.61 6.11
N MET A 179 -3.26 5.87 5.73
CA MET A 179 -2.50 6.06 4.49
C MET A 179 -3.12 5.28 3.33
N VAL A 180 -3.22 5.92 2.17
CA VAL A 180 -3.97 5.41 1.01
C VAL A 180 -3.07 5.37 -0.23
N PRO A 181 -2.54 4.20 -0.62
CA PRO A 181 -1.66 4.08 -1.78
C PRO A 181 -2.44 3.94 -3.10
N ILE A 182 -3.14 5.01 -3.49
CA ILE A 182 -3.87 5.06 -4.77
C ILE A 182 -2.93 4.84 -5.97
N ASP A 183 -3.30 3.89 -6.82
CA ASP A 183 -2.78 3.72 -8.17
C ASP A 183 -3.90 3.74 -9.24
N ILE A 184 -3.60 3.28 -10.45
CA ILE A 184 -4.54 3.29 -11.56
C ILE A 184 -5.78 2.40 -11.31
N HIS A 185 -5.64 1.31 -10.55
CA HIS A 185 -6.70 0.36 -10.23
C HIS A 185 -7.75 1.02 -9.32
N GLU A 186 -7.31 1.66 -8.24
CA GLU A 186 -8.20 2.35 -7.31
C GLU A 186 -8.86 3.54 -8.00
N ARG A 187 -8.10 4.33 -8.77
CA ARG A 187 -8.67 5.47 -9.53
C ARG A 187 -9.81 5.05 -10.45
N ARG A 188 -9.60 3.98 -11.22
CA ARG A 188 -10.64 3.44 -12.11
C ARG A 188 -11.84 2.96 -11.31
N PHE A 189 -11.62 2.27 -10.19
CA PHE A 189 -12.69 1.81 -9.33
C PHE A 189 -13.51 2.98 -8.79
N LEU A 190 -12.86 3.98 -8.17
CA LEU A 190 -13.50 5.15 -7.57
C LEU A 190 -14.27 6.00 -8.60
N LEU A 191 -13.74 6.17 -9.81
CA LEU A 191 -14.45 6.83 -10.91
C LEU A 191 -15.70 6.05 -11.32
N ARG A 192 -15.55 4.75 -11.56
CA ARG A 192 -16.63 3.91 -12.11
C ARG A 192 -17.77 3.74 -11.13
N THR A 193 -17.47 3.55 -9.84
CA THR A 193 -18.51 3.44 -8.81
C THR A 193 -19.19 4.77 -8.52
N GLY A 194 -18.61 5.89 -8.94
CA GLY A 194 -19.11 7.23 -8.64
C GLY A 194 -18.61 7.79 -7.29
N ILE A 195 -17.79 7.04 -6.55
CA ILE A 195 -17.21 7.50 -5.27
C ILE A 195 -16.39 8.78 -5.48
N ALA A 196 -15.54 8.82 -6.51
CA ALA A 196 -14.74 9.99 -6.82
C ALA A 196 -15.61 11.24 -7.05
N LEU A 197 -16.72 11.08 -7.77
CA LEU A 197 -17.64 12.17 -8.11
C LEU A 197 -18.47 12.65 -6.92
N CYS A 198 -18.83 11.74 -6.00
CA CYS A 198 -19.68 12.06 -4.86
C CYS A 198 -18.91 12.61 -3.66
N TYR A 199 -17.66 12.16 -3.47
CA TYR A 199 -16.89 12.42 -2.24
C TYR A 199 -15.58 13.17 -2.48
N GLY A 200 -15.17 13.39 -3.74
CA GLY A 200 -14.02 14.22 -4.06
C GLY A 200 -14.30 15.70 -3.81
N SER A 201 -13.25 16.47 -3.49
CA SER A 201 -13.39 17.92 -3.29
C SER A 201 -13.96 18.62 -4.52
N PRO A 202 -14.98 19.49 -4.36
CA PRO A 202 -15.53 20.27 -5.48
C PRO A 202 -14.51 21.16 -6.20
N SER A 203 -13.44 21.55 -5.51
CA SER A 203 -12.37 22.39 -6.06
C SER A 203 -11.10 21.60 -6.42
N GLY A 204 -11.08 20.29 -6.19
CA GLY A 204 -9.93 19.43 -6.47
C GLY A 204 -9.79 19.09 -7.95
N ASP A 205 -8.56 18.95 -8.44
CA ASP A 205 -8.27 18.49 -9.80
C ASP A 205 -8.49 16.97 -9.93
N PRO A 206 -9.48 16.49 -10.71
CA PRO A 206 -9.75 15.06 -10.90
C PRO A 206 -8.65 14.28 -11.63
N ALA A 207 -7.66 14.97 -12.22
CA ALA A 207 -6.46 14.33 -12.76
C ALA A 207 -5.41 14.02 -11.67
N SER A 208 -5.46 14.72 -10.54
CA SER A 208 -4.51 14.58 -9.44
C SER A 208 -4.73 13.31 -8.60
N LEU A 209 -3.67 12.76 -8.01
CA LEU A 209 -3.79 11.64 -7.06
C LEU A 209 -4.45 12.07 -5.74
N GLY A 210 -4.22 13.31 -5.32
CA GLY A 210 -4.77 13.88 -4.08
C GLY A 210 -6.30 13.84 -4.08
N TYR A 211 -6.93 14.15 -5.22
CA TYR A 211 -8.38 14.10 -5.38
C TYR A 211 -8.98 12.72 -5.05
N TYR A 212 -8.35 11.63 -5.50
CA TYR A 212 -8.84 10.27 -5.24
C TYR A 212 -8.61 9.82 -3.80
N ILE A 213 -7.49 10.24 -3.18
CA ILE A 213 -7.23 9.97 -1.77
C ILE A 213 -8.27 10.66 -0.91
N GLU A 214 -8.53 11.95 -1.17
CA GLU A 214 -9.55 12.71 -0.47
C GLU A 214 -10.92 12.08 -0.67
N ALA A 215 -11.29 11.71 -1.90
CA ALA A 215 -12.56 11.06 -2.18
C ALA A 215 -12.72 9.74 -1.42
N LEU A 216 -11.69 8.88 -1.37
CA LEU A 216 -11.77 7.63 -0.62
C LEU A 216 -11.86 7.89 0.89
N ARG A 217 -11.09 8.86 1.42
CA ARG A 217 -11.14 9.26 2.83
C ARG A 217 -12.53 9.77 3.21
N SER A 218 -13.10 10.66 2.43
CA SER A 218 -14.44 11.21 2.63
C SER A 218 -15.51 10.12 2.53
N PHE A 219 -15.42 9.21 1.55
CA PHE A 219 -16.30 8.05 1.45
C PHE A 219 -16.23 7.17 2.70
N CYS A 220 -15.04 6.83 3.17
CA CYS A 220 -14.88 6.02 4.38
C CYS A 220 -15.49 6.74 5.58
N LYS A 221 -15.18 8.03 5.74
CA LYS A 221 -15.68 8.85 6.86
C LYS A 221 -17.21 8.94 6.87
N GLU A 222 -17.83 9.19 5.73
CA GLU A 222 -19.26 9.45 5.64
C GLU A 222 -20.13 8.18 5.54
N CYS A 223 -19.56 7.06 5.08
CA CYS A 223 -20.35 5.87 4.75
C CYS A 223 -20.00 4.61 5.54
N LEU A 224 -18.88 4.60 6.27
CA LEU A 224 -18.35 3.39 6.93
C LEU A 224 -18.06 3.62 8.42
N GLU A 225 -18.76 4.56 9.07
CA GLU A 225 -18.59 4.87 10.49
C GLU A 225 -18.96 3.69 11.39
N ASP A 226 -20.03 2.97 11.06
CA ASP A 226 -20.53 1.83 11.83
C ASP A 226 -19.82 0.50 11.53
N PHE A 227 -18.88 0.49 10.57
CA PHE A 227 -18.14 -0.70 10.14
C PHE A 227 -16.91 -0.92 11.02
N LYS A 228 -17.11 -1.52 12.19
CA LYS A 228 -16.02 -1.88 13.10
C LYS A 228 -15.14 -2.98 12.52
N LEU A 229 -13.83 -2.81 12.59
CA LEU A 229 -12.87 -3.79 12.04
C LEU A 229 -13.03 -5.17 12.68
N LYS A 230 -13.25 -5.24 14.00
CA LYS A 230 -13.41 -6.51 14.72
C LYS A 230 -14.66 -7.29 14.30
N ASP A 231 -15.73 -6.59 13.91
CA ASP A 231 -16.98 -7.22 13.48
C ASP A 231 -16.84 -7.77 12.05
N LEU A 232 -16.08 -7.06 11.21
CA LEU A 232 -15.76 -7.49 9.85
C LEU A 232 -14.76 -8.65 9.84
N PHE A 233 -13.68 -8.55 10.61
CA PHE A 233 -12.54 -9.45 10.58
C PHE A 233 -12.35 -10.13 11.93
N LYS A 234 -13.07 -11.24 12.12
CA LYS A 234 -13.22 -11.94 13.41
C LYS A 234 -11.89 -12.42 14.01
N ASN A 235 -10.88 -12.66 13.18
CA ASN A 235 -9.59 -13.15 13.67
C ASN A 235 -8.62 -12.01 14.02
N ILE A 236 -9.07 -10.75 14.00
CA ILE A 236 -8.28 -9.60 14.43
C ILE A 236 -8.68 -9.24 15.88
N THR A 237 -7.85 -9.67 16.82
CA THR A 237 -8.10 -9.50 18.26
C THR A 237 -7.67 -8.12 18.77
N GLU A 238 -6.60 -7.58 18.20
CA GLU A 238 -6.02 -6.30 18.59
C GLU A 238 -6.03 -5.32 17.43
N VAL A 239 -6.70 -4.19 17.61
CA VAL A 239 -6.71 -3.07 16.66
C VAL A 239 -6.42 -1.81 17.48
N PRO A 240 -5.46 -0.96 17.07
CA PRO A 240 -5.26 0.34 17.70
C PRO A 240 -6.55 1.15 17.69
N ARG A 241 -6.85 1.85 18.79
CA ARG A 241 -8.12 2.60 18.95
C ARG A 241 -8.34 3.62 17.83
N GLU A 242 -7.26 4.18 17.27
CA GLU A 242 -7.32 5.10 16.14
C GLU A 242 -7.89 4.46 14.85
N TYR A 243 -7.92 3.14 14.75
CA TYR A 243 -8.40 2.40 13.57
C TYR A 243 -9.56 1.43 13.88
N GLU A 244 -10.33 1.67 14.94
CA GLU A 244 -11.43 0.78 15.37
C GLU A 244 -12.49 0.55 14.26
N THR A 245 -12.67 1.52 13.36
CA THR A 245 -13.68 1.53 12.29
C THR A 245 -13.04 1.75 10.92
N LEU A 246 -13.67 1.26 9.85
CA LEU A 246 -13.22 1.52 8.48
C LEU A 246 -13.24 3.02 8.13
N SER A 247 -14.09 3.82 8.76
CA SER A 247 -14.07 5.28 8.60
C SER A 247 -12.73 5.95 8.96
N LYS A 248 -11.92 5.31 9.80
CA LYS A 248 -10.59 5.79 10.21
C LYS A 248 -9.44 5.02 9.53
N ALA A 249 -9.74 3.97 8.77
CA ALA A 249 -8.78 3.07 8.17
C ALA A 249 -8.96 2.95 6.64
N PRO A 250 -8.96 4.05 5.87
CA PRO A 250 -9.14 4.04 4.42
C PRO A 250 -8.08 3.20 3.68
N GLY A 251 -6.89 2.99 4.25
CA GLY A 251 -5.87 2.09 3.71
C GLY A 251 -6.30 0.60 3.69
N ILE A 252 -7.24 0.20 4.56
CA ILE A 252 -7.84 -1.14 4.51
C ILE A 252 -8.86 -1.22 3.38
N VAL A 253 -9.64 -0.15 3.17
CA VAL A 253 -10.60 -0.08 2.06
C VAL A 253 -9.86 -0.09 0.71
N ASP A 254 -8.71 0.57 0.64
CA ASP A 254 -7.78 0.48 -0.49
C ASP A 254 -7.38 -0.97 -0.80
N TRP A 255 -7.00 -1.80 0.18
CA TRP A 255 -6.73 -3.22 -0.06
C TRP A 255 -7.95 -3.97 -0.63
N ILE A 256 -9.13 -3.76 -0.06
CA ILE A 256 -10.38 -4.38 -0.54
C ILE A 256 -10.61 -4.04 -2.03
N ILE A 257 -10.43 -2.76 -2.38
CA ILE A 257 -10.57 -2.28 -3.77
C ILE A 257 -9.48 -2.86 -4.66
N TRP A 258 -8.22 -2.85 -4.20
CA TRP A 258 -7.06 -3.30 -4.96
C TRP A 258 -7.20 -4.78 -5.34
N TYR A 259 -7.48 -5.67 -4.38
CA TYR A 259 -7.66 -7.10 -4.66
C TYR A 259 -8.81 -7.37 -5.63
N PHE A 260 -9.89 -6.59 -5.54
CA PHE A 260 -11.02 -6.69 -6.45
C PHE A 260 -10.70 -6.22 -7.89
N ALA A 261 -9.87 -5.17 -8.02
CA ALA A 261 -9.64 -4.47 -9.29
C ALA A 261 -8.33 -4.85 -10.00
N CYS A 262 -7.34 -5.40 -9.29
CA CYS A 262 -6.01 -5.62 -9.84
C CYS A 262 -5.99 -6.65 -10.97
N GLU A 263 -5.05 -6.45 -11.91
CA GLU A 263 -4.94 -7.18 -13.18
C GLU A 263 -3.73 -8.11 -13.24
N ARG A 264 -2.82 -8.00 -12.27
CA ARG A 264 -1.54 -8.70 -12.33
C ARG A 264 -1.71 -10.15 -11.95
N GLU A 265 -0.80 -10.99 -12.45
CA GLU A 265 -0.56 -12.39 -12.06
C GLU A 265 -0.03 -12.50 -10.61
N VAL A 266 -0.52 -11.67 -9.69
CA VAL A 266 -0.43 -11.98 -8.26
C VAL A 266 -1.60 -12.91 -8.02
N GLU A 267 -1.35 -14.09 -7.44
CA GLU A 267 -2.30 -15.23 -7.37
C GLU A 267 -3.69 -14.86 -6.82
N GLU A 268 -3.81 -13.73 -6.15
CA GLU A 268 -5.00 -13.30 -5.41
C GLU A 268 -5.82 -12.21 -6.11
N CYS A 269 -5.37 -11.67 -7.26
CA CYS A 269 -6.09 -10.65 -8.01
C CYS A 269 -7.40 -11.17 -8.64
N LYS A 270 -8.52 -10.49 -8.37
CA LYS A 270 -9.84 -10.90 -8.90
C LYS A 270 -10.13 -10.41 -10.30
N ASN A 271 -9.46 -9.34 -10.75
CA ASN A 271 -9.57 -8.84 -12.12
C ASN A 271 -11.03 -8.60 -12.54
N ILE A 272 -11.84 -8.01 -11.64
CA ILE A 272 -13.26 -7.71 -11.89
C ILE A 272 -13.46 -6.28 -12.37
N CYS A 273 -12.93 -5.30 -11.63
CA CYS A 273 -12.97 -3.88 -12.00
C CYS A 273 -11.67 -3.40 -12.67
N SER A 274 -11.03 -4.27 -13.45
CA SER A 274 -9.79 -4.00 -14.16
C SER A 274 -9.95 -3.02 -15.34
N SER A 275 -8.88 -2.78 -16.10
CA SER A 275 -8.86 -2.02 -17.35
C SER A 275 -10.00 -2.44 -18.28
N LYS A 276 -10.29 -3.75 -18.36
CA LYS A 276 -11.42 -4.36 -19.07
C LYS A 276 -12.41 -4.96 -18.05
N PRO A 277 -13.35 -4.15 -17.51
CA PRO A 277 -14.17 -4.58 -16.40
C PRO A 277 -15.16 -5.69 -16.79
N LYS A 278 -15.30 -6.70 -15.94
CA LYS A 278 -16.22 -7.83 -16.11
C LYS A 278 -17.58 -7.51 -15.47
N CYS A 279 -18.28 -6.49 -15.97
CA CYS A 279 -19.51 -5.98 -15.36
C CYS A 279 -20.62 -7.04 -15.19
N SER A 280 -20.70 -8.03 -16.08
CA SER A 280 -21.65 -9.15 -15.97
C SER A 280 -21.42 -10.04 -14.75
N LEU A 281 -20.18 -10.10 -14.23
CA LEU A 281 -19.79 -10.90 -13.07
C LEU A 281 -19.64 -10.04 -11.79
N CYS A 282 -19.82 -8.74 -11.89
CA CYS A 282 -19.52 -7.80 -10.82
C CYS A 282 -20.62 -7.81 -9.73
N PRO A 283 -20.32 -8.14 -8.45
CA PRO A 283 -21.31 -8.22 -7.38
C PRO A 283 -21.90 -6.85 -6.99
N ILE A 284 -21.28 -5.76 -7.42
CA ILE A 284 -21.71 -4.38 -7.14
C ILE A 284 -22.27 -3.68 -8.39
N ARG A 285 -22.65 -4.44 -9.42
CA ARG A 285 -23.12 -3.89 -10.71
C ARG A 285 -24.28 -2.90 -10.56
N ASP A 286 -25.29 -3.26 -9.77
CA ASP A 286 -26.47 -2.46 -9.42
C ASP A 286 -26.17 -1.24 -8.52
N LEU A 287 -24.96 -1.18 -7.94
CA LEU A 287 -24.50 -0.05 -7.11
C LEU A 287 -23.53 0.87 -7.86
N CYS A 288 -23.15 0.52 -9.09
CA CYS A 288 -22.05 1.15 -9.82
C CYS A 288 -22.57 2.13 -10.87
N LEU A 289 -22.24 3.42 -10.71
CA LEU A 289 -22.65 4.48 -11.64
C LEU A 289 -22.31 4.15 -13.10
N TYR A 290 -21.10 3.67 -13.37
CA TYR A 290 -20.66 3.29 -14.71
C TYR A 290 -21.52 2.19 -15.34
N SER A 291 -21.98 1.22 -14.54
CA SER A 291 -22.86 0.18 -15.04
C SER A 291 -24.25 0.71 -15.34
N SER A 292 -24.77 1.60 -14.49
CA SER A 292 -26.10 2.21 -14.68
C SER A 292 -26.19 3.09 -15.91
N LEU A 293 -25.08 3.73 -16.32
CA LEU A 293 -25.00 4.58 -17.52
C LEU A 293 -24.74 3.80 -18.83
N LYS A 294 -24.44 2.50 -18.74
CA LYS A 294 -24.16 1.63 -19.88
C LYS A 294 -25.31 0.69 -20.26
N LEU A 295 -26.35 0.67 -19.46
CA LEU A 295 -27.64 0.05 -19.75
C LEU A 295 -28.50 1.05 -20.51
#